data_AF-A0A3C0ABZ1-F1
#
_entry.id   AF-A0A3C0ABZ1-F1
#
_cell.length_a   1.000
_cell.length_b   1.000
_cell.length_c   1.000
_cell.angle_alpha   90.00
_cell.angle_beta   90.00
_cell.angle_gamma   90.00
#
_symmetry.space_group_name_H-M   'P 1'
#
loop_
_entity.id
_entity.type
_entity.pdbx_description
1 polymer ?
#
loop_
_entity_poly.entity_id
_entity_poly.type
_entity_poly.pdbx_seq_one_letter_code
_entity_poly.pdbx_strand_id
1 'polypeptide(L)'
;MRYEHVCVEAVCCTLPPHIVTSDEIEAQLAPVYDRLGLPAGRLELMTGIQERRFFDPGTLPGTISAQTVNKLLDQSRLDRKYIGALIHGSVCRDQLEPATASGVHHAAQLPNSALVLDISNACLGLLNGMVFIANMIEMGQIQAGIVVGTE
;
A
#
# COMPACT_ATOMS: atom_id res chain seq x y z
N MET A 1 -23.47 10.86 5.94
CA MET A 1 -23.32 10.30 7.31
C MET A 1 -21.92 10.59 7.80
N ARG A 2 -21.75 10.81 9.10
CA ARG A 2 -20.43 10.96 9.77
C ARG A 2 -20.30 9.80 10.76
N TYR A 3 -19.09 9.25 10.90
CA TYR A 3 -18.81 8.22 11.90
C TYR A 3 -18.67 8.84 13.28
N GLU A 4 -19.19 8.18 14.31
CA GLU A 4 -19.10 8.62 15.71
C GLU A 4 -18.19 7.72 16.55
N HIS A 5 -17.97 6.47 16.12
CA HIS A 5 -17.24 5.45 16.88
C HIS A 5 -15.95 4.97 16.18
N VAL A 6 -15.48 5.72 15.18
CA VAL A 6 -14.31 5.35 14.36
C VAL A 6 -13.19 6.38 14.55
N CYS A 7 -11.98 5.89 14.76
CA CYS A 7 -10.75 6.70 14.73
C CYS A 7 -9.69 6.03 13.85
N VAL A 8 -8.68 6.83 13.46
CA VAL A 8 -7.43 6.29 12.90
C VAL A 8 -6.43 6.18 14.05
N GLU A 9 -6.23 4.96 14.53
CA GLU A 9 -5.35 4.70 15.68
C GLU A 9 -3.87 4.87 15.33
N ALA A 10 -3.45 4.37 14.17
CA ALA A 10 -2.05 4.44 13.74
C ALA A 10 -1.91 4.45 12.22
N VAL A 11 -0.82 5.05 11.75
CA VAL A 11 -0.40 5.07 10.35
C VAL A 11 1.08 4.75 10.27
N CYS A 12 1.47 3.89 9.33
CA CYS A 12 2.86 3.51 9.10
C CYS A 12 3.11 3.39 7.60
N CYS A 13 4.36 3.62 7.19
CA CYS A 13 4.83 3.40 5.83
C CYS A 13 6.16 2.64 5.80
N THR A 14 6.40 1.94 4.70
CA THR A 14 7.67 1.30 4.35
C THR A 14 8.09 1.84 2.99
N LEU A 15 9.18 2.60 2.95
CA LEU A 15 9.67 3.20 1.73
C LEU A 15 10.61 2.22 1.00
N PRO A 16 10.53 2.12 -0.34
CA PRO A 16 11.53 1.39 -1.09
C PRO A 16 12.92 2.03 -0.93
N PRO A 17 14.00 1.25 -0.84
CA PRO A 17 15.33 1.77 -0.51
C PRO A 17 16.04 2.44 -1.70
N HIS A 18 15.75 2.02 -2.93
CA HIS A 18 16.51 2.45 -4.10
C HIS A 18 15.92 3.74 -4.66
N ILE A 19 16.68 4.83 -4.56
CA ILE A 19 16.33 6.10 -5.18
C ILE A 19 16.70 6.04 -6.67
N VAL A 20 15.78 6.50 -7.52
CA VAL A 20 15.99 6.67 -8.96
C VAL A 20 15.65 8.11 -9.33
N THR A 21 16.61 8.88 -9.80
CA THR A 21 16.40 10.30 -10.12
C THR A 21 15.81 10.46 -11.52
N SER A 22 15.17 11.61 -11.78
CA SER A 22 14.66 11.92 -13.11
C SER A 22 15.79 12.08 -14.11
N ASP A 23 16.92 12.63 -13.66
CA ASP A 23 18.14 12.75 -14.45
C ASP A 23 18.69 11.37 -14.87
N GLU A 24 18.70 10.38 -13.97
CA GLU A 24 19.13 9.00 -14.28
C GLU A 24 18.24 8.35 -15.33
N ILE A 25 16.93 8.58 -15.27
CA ILE A 25 15.98 8.09 -16.28
C ILE A 25 16.22 8.79 -17.62
N GLU A 26 16.37 10.11 -17.63
CA GLU A 26 16.63 10.86 -18.86
C GLU A 26 17.98 10.49 -19.49
N ALA A 27 19.01 10.21 -18.67
CA ALA A 27 20.28 9.70 -19.15
C ALA A 27 20.14 8.35 -19.87
N GLN A 28 19.32 7.44 -19.34
CA GLN A 28 19.01 6.17 -20.02
C GLN A 28 18.19 6.37 -21.31
N LEU A 29 17.37 7.42 -21.36
CA LEU A 29 16.55 7.77 -22.52
C LEU A 29 17.27 8.66 -23.54
N ALA A 30 18.53 9.03 -23.31
CA ALA A 30 19.31 9.93 -24.18
C ALA A 30 19.24 9.55 -25.67
N PRO A 31 19.37 8.27 -26.09
CA PRO A 31 19.25 7.90 -27.50
C PRO A 31 17.88 8.22 -28.13
N VAL A 32 16.81 8.17 -27.32
CA VAL A 32 15.46 8.52 -27.75
C VAL A 32 15.28 10.04 -27.80
N TYR A 33 15.83 10.76 -26.81
CA TYR A 33 15.78 12.21 -26.76
C TYR A 33 16.51 12.83 -27.96
N ASP A 34 17.71 12.35 -28.27
CA ASP A 34 18.50 12.82 -29.41
C ASP A 34 17.77 12.56 -30.73
N ARG A 35 17.22 11.36 -30.92
CA ARG A 35 16.49 10.98 -32.13
C ARG A 35 15.23 11.83 -32.35
N LEU A 36 14.61 12.30 -31.27
CA LEU A 36 13.37 13.09 -31.31
C LEU A 36 13.62 14.60 -31.14
N GLY A 37 14.86 15.04 -30.94
CA GLY A 37 15.19 16.45 -30.69
C GLY A 37 14.62 16.99 -29.37
N LEU A 38 14.50 16.15 -28.34
CA LEU A 38 13.96 16.54 -27.04
C LEU A 38 15.07 17.03 -26.11
N PRO A 39 14.91 18.19 -25.43
CA PRO A 39 15.86 18.62 -24.41
C PRO A 39 15.73 17.77 -23.13
N ALA A 40 16.84 17.58 -22.41
CA ALA A 40 16.86 17.01 -21.06
C ALA A 40 16.23 17.97 -20.02
N GLY A 41 15.91 17.44 -18.83
CA GLY A 41 15.26 18.13 -17.72
C GLY A 41 13.73 18.20 -17.85
N ARG A 42 13.13 17.54 -18.84
CA ARG A 42 11.69 17.66 -19.13
C ARG A 42 10.82 16.85 -18.20
N LEU A 43 11.27 15.67 -17.77
CA LEU A 43 10.48 14.83 -16.86
C LEU A 43 10.17 15.59 -15.57
N GLU A 44 11.18 16.15 -14.92
CA GLU A 44 11.00 16.94 -13.70
C GLU A 44 10.25 18.25 -13.99
N LEU A 45 10.61 18.99 -15.05
CA LEU A 45 9.94 20.24 -15.40
C LEU A 45 8.42 20.08 -15.59
N MET A 46 7.98 18.99 -16.22
CA MET A 46 6.57 18.76 -16.53
C MET A 46 5.78 18.14 -15.38
N THR A 47 6.42 17.33 -14.53
CA THR A 47 5.72 16.54 -13.51
C THR A 47 5.97 17.02 -12.07
N GLY A 48 7.05 17.78 -11.84
CA GLY A 48 7.55 18.12 -10.52
C GLY A 48 8.23 16.96 -9.78
N ILE A 49 8.45 15.81 -10.43
CA ILE A 49 9.03 14.62 -9.80
C ILE A 49 10.55 14.64 -10.00
N GLN A 50 11.30 14.91 -8.93
CA GLN A 50 12.77 14.84 -8.94
C GLN A 50 13.27 13.39 -8.84
N GLU A 51 12.65 12.58 -8.00
CA GLU A 51 13.03 11.19 -7.77
C GLU A 51 11.81 10.31 -7.47
N ARG A 52 11.97 9.01 -7.69
CA ARG A 52 11.07 7.96 -7.22
C ARG A 52 11.88 6.83 -6.59
N ARG A 53 11.20 5.87 -5.96
CA ARG A 53 11.89 4.75 -5.31
C ARG A 53 11.40 3.40 -5.81
N PHE A 54 12.30 2.43 -5.80
CA PHE A 54 12.02 1.04 -6.17
C PHE A 54 12.48 0.06 -5.10
N PHE A 55 11.74 -1.03 -4.96
CA PHE A 55 12.19 -2.20 -4.22
C PHE A 55 13.15 -3.03 -5.07
N ASP A 56 13.79 -4.02 -4.46
CA ASP A 56 14.63 -4.96 -5.19
C ASP A 56 13.81 -5.68 -6.27
N PRO A 57 14.39 -5.96 -7.45
CA PRO A 57 13.71 -6.74 -8.49
C PRO A 57 13.17 -8.06 -7.97
N GLY A 58 11.91 -8.38 -8.31
CA GLY A 58 11.22 -9.57 -7.83
C GLY A 58 10.54 -9.42 -6.47
N THR A 59 10.63 -8.26 -5.82
CA THR A 59 9.85 -7.96 -4.61
C THR A 59 8.36 -7.97 -4.93
N LEU A 60 7.60 -8.72 -4.15
CA LEU A 60 6.13 -8.81 -4.27
C LEU A 60 5.43 -7.81 -3.33
N PRO A 61 4.32 -7.17 -3.76
CA PRO A 61 3.62 -6.18 -2.95
C PRO A 61 3.09 -6.76 -1.62
N GLY A 62 2.63 -8.00 -1.60
CA GLY A 62 2.19 -8.68 -0.39
C GLY A 62 3.29 -8.85 0.65
N THR A 63 4.54 -9.04 0.22
CA THR A 63 5.70 -9.13 1.13
C THR A 63 5.92 -7.81 1.88
N ILE A 64 5.90 -6.69 1.15
CA ILE A 64 6.06 -5.35 1.75
C ILE A 64 4.85 -4.96 2.59
N SER A 65 3.64 -5.32 2.14
CA SER A 65 2.42 -5.11 2.90
C SER A 65 2.48 -5.86 4.24
N ALA A 66 2.94 -7.11 4.25
CA ALA A 66 3.16 -7.87 5.49
C ALA A 66 4.19 -7.24 6.42
N GLN A 67 5.32 -6.76 5.89
CA GLN A 67 6.31 -6.03 6.69
C GLN A 67 5.71 -4.76 7.30
N THR A 68 4.94 -4.00 6.51
CA THR A 68 4.32 -2.74 6.94
C THR A 68 3.23 -2.97 7.99
N VAL A 69 2.41 -4.02 7.85
CA VAL A 69 1.40 -4.40 8.84
C VAL A 69 2.05 -4.82 10.16
N ASN A 70 3.10 -5.64 10.10
CA ASN A 70 3.84 -6.04 11.31
C ASN A 70 4.45 -4.82 12.02
N LYS A 71 5.11 -3.94 11.26
CA LYS A 71 5.66 -2.68 11.78
C LYS A 71 4.59 -1.79 12.42
N LEU A 72 3.42 -1.67 11.80
CA LEU A 72 2.28 -0.91 12.34
C LEU A 72 1.79 -1.48 13.68
N LEU A 73 1.64 -2.80 13.75
CA LEU A 73 1.18 -3.49 14.96
C LEU A 73 2.20 -3.35 16.11
N ASP A 74 3.48 -3.49 15.82
CA ASP A 74 4.55 -3.31 16.81
C ASP A 74 4.60 -1.85 17.34
N GLN A 75 4.39 -0.87 16.46
CA GLN A 75 4.39 0.56 16.83
C GLN A 75 3.14 0.96 17.63
N SER A 76 1.96 0.52 17.19
CA SER A 76 0.67 0.85 17.84
C SER A 76 0.44 0.06 19.13
N ARG A 77 1.14 -1.06 19.33
CA ARG A 77 0.93 -2.00 20.44
C ARG A 77 -0.49 -2.55 20.51
N LEU A 78 -1.21 -2.54 19.40
CA LEU A 78 -2.51 -3.18 19.28
C LEU A 78 -2.34 -4.70 19.31
N ASP A 79 -3.10 -5.36 20.18
CA ASP A 79 -3.14 -6.81 20.22
C ASP A 79 -3.86 -7.34 18.95
N ARG A 80 -3.18 -8.21 18.21
CA ARG A 80 -3.65 -8.81 16.96
C ARG A 80 -5.02 -9.46 17.11
N LYS A 81 -5.36 -9.95 18.31
CA LYS A 81 -6.67 -10.59 18.59
C LYS A 81 -7.88 -9.69 18.34
N TYR A 82 -7.70 -8.36 18.37
CA TYR A 82 -8.78 -7.39 18.15
C TYR A 82 -8.98 -7.04 16.67
N ILE A 83 -8.07 -7.47 15.79
CA ILE A 83 -8.16 -7.21 14.36
C ILE A 83 -9.19 -8.14 13.74
N GLY A 84 -10.35 -7.59 13.36
CA GLY A 84 -11.45 -8.32 12.75
C GLY A 84 -11.46 -8.27 11.22
N ALA A 85 -10.65 -7.41 10.59
CA ALA A 85 -10.54 -7.34 9.14
C ALA A 85 -9.15 -6.86 8.68
N LEU A 86 -8.68 -7.42 7.56
CA LEU A 86 -7.54 -6.96 6.79
C LEU A 86 -7.95 -6.75 5.34
N ILE A 87 -7.84 -5.51 4.86
CA ILE A 87 -8.13 -5.14 3.48
C ILE A 87 -6.84 -4.73 2.78
N HIS A 88 -6.54 -5.38 1.66
CA HIS A 88 -5.46 -4.95 0.76
C HIS A 88 -6.02 -4.06 -0.34
N GLY A 89 -5.60 -2.79 -0.37
CA GLY A 89 -6.16 -1.74 -1.22
C GLY A 89 -5.27 -1.34 -2.39
N SER A 90 -4.36 -2.20 -2.83
CA SER A 90 -3.40 -1.90 -3.90
C SER A 90 -3.94 -2.04 -5.31
N VAL A 91 -3.24 -1.39 -6.24
CA VAL A 91 -3.31 -1.74 -7.66
C VAL A 91 -2.44 -2.98 -7.94
N CYS A 92 -1.19 -3.00 -7.47
CA CYS A 92 -0.31 -4.16 -7.59
C CYS A 92 -0.79 -5.35 -6.73
N ARG A 93 -0.72 -6.56 -7.29
CA ARG A 93 -1.13 -7.81 -6.65
C ARG A 93 -0.08 -8.90 -6.84
N ASP A 94 0.03 -9.79 -5.87
CA ASP A 94 0.97 -10.93 -5.95
C ASP A 94 0.53 -11.93 -7.05
N GLN A 95 -0.77 -12.13 -7.17
CA GLN A 95 -1.40 -13.08 -8.09
C GLN A 95 -2.87 -12.74 -8.31
N LEU A 96 -3.55 -13.49 -9.20
CA LEU A 96 -4.99 -13.35 -9.41
C LEU A 96 -5.77 -13.95 -8.23
N GLU A 97 -5.41 -15.17 -7.83
CA GLU A 97 -5.98 -15.89 -6.70
C GLU A 97 -4.91 -16.73 -5.98
N PRO A 98 -4.94 -16.83 -4.63
CA PRO A 98 -5.84 -16.10 -3.74
C PRO A 98 -5.55 -14.59 -3.65
N ALA A 99 -6.39 -13.86 -2.93
CA ALA A 99 -6.21 -12.44 -2.63
C ALA A 99 -4.84 -12.19 -1.97
N THR A 100 -4.17 -11.09 -2.32
CA THR A 100 -2.88 -10.67 -1.74
C THR A 100 -3.00 -10.50 -0.23
N ALA A 101 -4.15 -10.00 0.24
CA ALA A 101 -4.48 -9.89 1.66
C ALA A 101 -4.35 -11.23 2.41
N SER A 102 -4.51 -12.39 1.75
CA SER A 102 -4.39 -13.72 2.37
C SER A 102 -2.96 -14.01 2.83
N GLY A 103 -1.97 -13.71 1.98
CA GLY A 103 -0.57 -13.85 2.34
C GLY A 103 -0.17 -12.89 3.46
N VAL A 104 -0.68 -11.65 3.40
CA VAL A 104 -0.45 -10.63 4.42
C VAL A 104 -1.07 -11.03 5.76
N HIS A 105 -2.31 -11.53 5.77
CA HIS A 105 -3.00 -12.04 6.96
C HIS A 105 -2.18 -13.13 7.65
N HIS A 106 -1.72 -14.11 6.87
CA HIS A 106 -0.92 -15.22 7.37
C HIS A 106 0.41 -14.73 7.96
N ALA A 107 1.15 -13.90 7.23
CA ALA A 107 2.44 -13.37 7.66
C ALA A 107 2.32 -12.43 8.88
N ALA A 108 1.18 -11.77 9.04
CA ALA A 108 0.85 -10.96 10.21
C ALA A 108 0.12 -11.76 11.31
N GLN A 109 0.05 -13.09 11.23
CA GLN A 109 -0.50 -13.95 12.28
C GLN A 109 -1.84 -13.43 12.86
N LEU A 110 -2.71 -12.91 11.99
CA LEU A 110 -3.99 -12.36 12.40
C LEU A 110 -4.96 -13.48 12.77
N PRO A 111 -6.00 -13.20 13.57
CA PRO A 111 -6.98 -14.20 13.97
C PRO A 111 -7.65 -14.88 12.78
N ASN A 112 -7.96 -16.17 12.91
CA ASN A 112 -8.70 -16.93 11.90
C ASN A 112 -10.12 -16.39 11.66
N SER A 113 -10.66 -15.61 12.61
CA SER A 113 -11.95 -14.93 12.50
C SER A 113 -11.88 -13.63 11.70
N ALA A 114 -10.69 -13.13 11.35
CA ALA A 114 -10.54 -11.89 10.61
C ALA A 114 -10.99 -12.05 9.16
N LEU A 115 -11.82 -11.11 8.68
CA LEU A 115 -12.17 -11.01 7.27
C LEU A 115 -10.94 -10.60 6.45
N VAL A 116 -10.76 -11.21 5.29
CA VAL A 116 -9.62 -10.94 4.39
C VAL A 116 -10.14 -10.76 2.97
N LEU A 117 -9.78 -9.64 2.34
CA LEU A 117 -10.14 -9.37 0.94
C LEU A 117 -9.24 -8.28 0.31
N ASP A 118 -9.17 -8.29 -1.02
CA ASP A 118 -8.56 -7.23 -1.80
C ASP A 118 -9.65 -6.27 -2.31
N ILE A 119 -9.42 -4.96 -2.24
CA ILE A 119 -10.23 -3.93 -2.89
C ILE A 119 -9.40 -3.24 -3.96
N SER A 120 -9.93 -3.24 -5.18
CA SER A 120 -9.27 -2.62 -6.32
C SER A 120 -10.12 -1.49 -6.87
N ASN A 121 -9.64 -0.27 -6.70
CA ASN A 121 -10.25 0.93 -7.27
C ASN A 121 -9.17 1.99 -7.58
N ALA A 122 -8.20 1.61 -8.42
CA ALA A 122 -7.05 2.46 -8.74
C ALA A 122 -6.43 3.08 -7.47
N CYS A 123 -6.09 4.37 -7.50
CA CYS A 123 -5.51 5.10 -6.37
C CYS A 123 -6.45 5.27 -5.16
N LEU A 124 -7.72 4.88 -5.26
CA LEU A 124 -8.72 5.02 -4.20
C LEU A 124 -8.92 3.74 -3.37
N GLY A 125 -8.25 2.63 -3.72
CA GLY A 125 -8.42 1.34 -3.05
C GLY A 125 -8.24 1.41 -1.52
N LEU A 126 -7.20 2.10 -1.04
CA LEU A 126 -6.99 2.35 0.39
C LEU A 126 -8.17 3.11 1.03
N LEU A 127 -8.66 4.17 0.39
CA LEU A 127 -9.79 4.96 0.91
C LEU A 127 -11.09 4.14 0.93
N ASN A 128 -11.32 3.31 -0.09
CA ASN A 128 -12.45 2.39 -0.08
C ASN A 128 -12.33 1.39 1.07
N GLY A 129 -11.15 0.80 1.29
CA GLY A 129 -10.88 -0.05 2.43
C GLY A 129 -11.16 0.66 3.77
N MET A 130 -10.74 1.92 3.91
CA MET A 130 -10.98 2.69 5.13
C MET A 130 -12.47 2.86 5.42
N VAL A 131 -13.28 3.16 4.40
CA VAL A 131 -14.74 3.28 4.54
C VAL A 131 -15.38 1.94 4.91
N PHE A 132 -14.92 0.84 4.31
CA PHE A 132 -15.41 -0.50 4.66
C PHE A 132 -15.11 -0.86 6.12
N ILE A 133 -13.88 -0.63 6.58
CA ILE A 133 -13.50 -0.87 7.97
C ILE A 133 -14.26 0.05 8.93
N ALA A 134 -14.37 1.33 8.60
CA ALA A 134 -15.14 2.29 9.39
C ALA A 134 -16.59 1.86 9.56
N ASN A 135 -17.24 1.41 8.48
CA ASN A 135 -18.61 0.87 8.55
C ASN A 135 -18.71 -0.35 9.48
N MET A 136 -17.77 -1.30 9.38
CA MET A 136 -17.78 -2.50 10.24
C MET A 136 -17.59 -2.15 11.72
N ILE A 137 -16.74 -1.17 12.03
CA ILE A 137 -16.53 -0.69 13.40
C ILE A 137 -17.78 0.04 13.91
N GLU A 138 -18.33 0.97 13.13
CA GLU A 138 -19.52 1.75 13.49
C GLU A 138 -20.74 0.84 13.76
N MET A 139 -20.87 -0.27 13.02
CA MET A 139 -21.91 -1.28 13.23
C MET A 139 -21.61 -2.27 14.37
N GLY A 140 -20.46 -2.17 15.04
CA GLY A 140 -20.04 -3.08 16.11
C GLY A 140 -19.69 -4.50 15.65
N GLN A 141 -19.41 -4.70 14.35
CA GLN A 141 -19.05 -6.02 13.80
C GLN A 141 -17.62 -6.41 14.10
N ILE A 142 -16.72 -5.43 14.14
CA ILE A 142 -15.30 -5.59 14.49
C ILE A 142 -14.88 -4.47 15.44
N GLN A 143 -13.87 -4.74 16.27
CA GLN A 143 -13.30 -3.71 17.14
C GLN A 143 -12.23 -2.87 16.44
N ALA A 144 -11.43 -3.51 15.59
CA ALA A 144 -10.39 -2.86 14.81
C ALA A 144 -10.20 -3.58 13.46
N GLY A 145 -9.63 -2.87 12.50
CA GLY A 145 -9.28 -3.42 11.19
C GLY A 145 -8.09 -2.69 10.59
N ILE A 146 -7.44 -3.34 9.62
CA ILE A 146 -6.24 -2.83 8.96
C ILE A 146 -6.51 -2.69 7.47
N VAL A 147 -6.16 -1.53 6.91
CA VAL A 147 -6.08 -1.33 5.46
C VAL A 147 -4.62 -1.11 5.10
N VAL A 148 -4.13 -1.84 4.10
CA VAL A 148 -2.75 -1.75 3.65
C VAL A 148 -2.69 -1.75 2.13
N GLY A 149 -1.66 -1.11 1.57
CA GLY A 149 -1.34 -1.16 0.15
C GLY A 149 0.17 -1.02 -0.04
N THR A 150 0.66 -1.58 -1.12
CA THR A 150 2.02 -1.43 -1.66
C THR A 150 1.94 -1.28 -3.17
N GLU A 151 2.76 -0.38 -3.70
CA GLU A 151 3.00 -0.18 -5.13
C GLU A 151 4.51 -0.20 -5.41
#